data_AF-A0A9W7C5P8-F1
#
_entry.id   AF-A0A9W7C5P8-F1
#
_cell.length_a   1.000
_cell.length_b   1.000
_cell.length_c   1.000
_cell.angle_alpha   90.00
_cell.angle_beta   90.00
_cell.angle_gamma   90.00
#
_symmetry.space_group_name_H-M   'P 1'
#
loop_
_entity.id
_entity.type
_entity.pdbx_description
1 polymer ?
#
loop_
_entity_poly.entity_id
_entity_poly.type
_entity_poly.pdbx_seq_one_letter_code
_entity_poly.pdbx_strand_id
1 'polypeptide(L)' 'MFCIDCGEAFHSFCSGAPMECMDTVATASWRCSNCKVCELTGMATKNELSLLYCECCDRSISMELLLNSRE' A
#
# COMPACT_ATOMS: atom_id res chain seq x y z
N MET A 1 0.06 -13.61 -2.29
CA MET A 1 0.75 -12.31 -2.13
C MET A 1 1.83 -12.47 -1.09
N PHE A 2 3.04 -11.97 -1.36
CA PHE A 2 4.15 -11.99 -0.41
C PHE A 2 4.55 -10.55 -0.13
N CYS A 3 4.63 -10.16 1.15
CA CYS A 3 5.07 -8.82 1.50
C CYS A 3 6.57 -8.67 1.19
N ILE A 4 6.94 -7.62 0.46
CA ILE A 4 8.33 -7.37 0.09
C ILE A 4 9.24 -7.04 1.29
N ASP A 5 8.68 -6.54 2.41
CA ASP A 5 9.47 -6.14 3.57
C ASP A 5 9.56 -7.24 4.64
N CYS A 6 8.44 -7.90 5.01
CA CYS A 6 8.44 -8.92 6.05
C CYS A 6 8.44 -10.38 5.54
N GLY A 7 8.18 -10.59 4.24
CA GLY A 7 8.13 -11.92 3.63
C GLY A 7 6.90 -12.76 3.97
N GLU A 8 5.99 -12.28 4.84
CA GLU A 8 4.77 -13.00 5.17
C GLU A 8 3.88 -13.20 3.93
N ALA A 9 3.20 -14.35 3.91
CA ALA A 9 2.38 -14.80 2.79
C ALA A 9 0.89 -14.64 3.12
N PHE A 10 0.16 -14.07 2.17
CA PHE A 10 -1.28 -13.82 2.29
C PHE A 10 -1.99 -14.30 1.03
N HIS A 11 -3.16 -14.93 1.20
CA HIS A 11 -4.10 -15.04 0.09
C HIS A 11 -4.62 -13.65 -0.25
N SER A 12 -4.75 -13.33 -1.53
CA SER A 12 -5.23 -12.02 -1.99
C SER A 12 -6.60 -11.65 -1.42
N PHE A 13 -7.52 -12.62 -1.40
CA PHE A 13 -8.84 -12.46 -0.79
C PHE A 13 -8.77 -12.15 0.72
N CYS A 14 -7.85 -12.80 1.45
CA CYS A 14 -7.69 -12.56 2.89
C CYS A 14 -7.06 -11.20 3.19
N SER A 15 -6.16 -10.70 2.33
CA SER A 15 -5.52 -9.39 2.50
C SER A 15 -6.30 -8.23 1.88
N GLY A 16 -7.39 -8.50 1.16
CA GLY A 16 -8.11 -7.48 0.39
C GLY A 16 -7.32 -6.91 -0.80
N ALA A 17 -6.27 -7.59 -1.26
CA ALA A 17 -5.44 -7.10 -2.35
C ALA A 17 -6.21 -7.26 -3.69
N PRO A 18 -6.38 -6.18 -4.48
CA PRO A 18 -7.21 -6.18 -5.68
C PRO A 18 -6.44 -6.74 -6.88
N MET A 19 -6.05 -8.03 -6.81
CA MET A 19 -5.15 -8.66 -7.79
C MET A 19 -5.62 -8.57 -9.24
N GLU A 20 -6.92 -8.42 -9.49
CA GLU A 20 -7.48 -8.35 -10.85
C GLU A 20 -7.07 -7.08 -11.61
N CYS A 21 -6.74 -5.99 -10.91
CA CYS A 21 -6.34 -4.72 -11.50
C CYS A 21 -4.88 -4.32 -11.20
N MET A 22 -4.16 -5.12 -10.41
CA MET A 22 -2.73 -4.93 -10.17
C MET A 22 -1.91 -5.34 -11.39
N ASP A 23 -0.99 -4.47 -11.82
CA ASP A 23 0.03 -4.84 -12.79
C ASP A 23 1.16 -5.68 -12.16
N THR A 24 2.09 -6.13 -12.99
CA THR A 24 3.22 -6.97 -12.55
C THR A 24 4.13 -6.25 -11.56
N VAL A 25 4.28 -4.92 -11.69
CA VAL A 25 5.11 -4.10 -10.80
C VAL A 25 4.46 -4.01 -9.42
N ALA A 26 3.17 -3.64 -9.37
CA ALA A 26 2.39 -3.55 -8.15
C ALA A 26 2.34 -4.90 -7.41
N THR A 27 2.19 -5.99 -8.16
CA THR A 27 2.19 -7.35 -7.59
C THR A 27 3.55 -7.70 -6.97
N ALA A 28 4.64 -7.38 -7.66
CA ALA A 28 6.00 -7.66 -7.19
C ALA A 28 6.45 -6.77 -6.02
N SER A 29 5.91 -5.55 -5.92
CA SER A 29 6.25 -4.59 -4.86
C SER A 29 5.20 -4.51 -3.74
N TRP A 30 4.31 -5.50 -3.64
CA TRP A 30 3.21 -5.47 -2.68
C TRP A 30 3.68 -5.56 -1.22
N ARG A 31 2.98 -4.85 -0.33
CA ARG A 31 3.23 -4.80 1.12
C ARG A 31 1.97 -5.15 1.88
N CYS A 32 2.09 -5.93 2.96
CA CYS A 32 0.97 -6.19 3.88
C CYS A 32 0.63 -4.94 4.69
N SER A 33 -0.54 -4.92 5.34
CA SER A 33 -1.02 -3.76 6.13
C SER A 33 0.02 -3.20 7.10
N ASN A 34 0.75 -4.09 7.79
CA ASN A 34 1.75 -3.72 8.79
C ASN A 34 3.02 -3.11 8.20
N CYS A 35 3.28 -3.30 6.90
CA CYS A 35 4.46 -2.81 6.21
C CYS A 35 4.14 -1.67 5.23
N LYS A 36 2.89 -1.23 5.12
CA LYS A 36 2.51 -0.15 4.20
C LYS A 36 3.24 1.15 4.53
N VAL A 37 3.63 1.85 3.47
CA VAL A 37 4.33 3.15 3.54
C VAL A 37 3.66 4.14 2.61
N CYS A 38 3.88 5.43 2.83
CA CYS A 38 3.49 6.45 1.87
C CYS A 38 4.43 6.41 0.66
N GLU A 39 3.94 6.11 -0.55
CA GLU A 39 4.76 6.03 -1.77
C GLU A 39 5.49 7.33 -2.12
N LEU A 40 5.03 8.49 -1.62
CA LEU A 40 5.70 9.77 -1.84
C LEU A 40 6.92 9.98 -0.95
N THR A 41 6.99 9.32 0.22
CA THR A 41 8.04 9.54 1.22
C THR A 41 8.83 8.28 1.57
N GLY A 42 8.30 7.10 1.25
CA GLY A 42 8.80 5.82 1.72
C GLY A 42 8.63 5.58 3.22
N MET A 43 7.99 6.51 3.96
CA MET A 43 7.83 6.40 5.40
C MET A 43 6.51 5.73 5.78
N ALA A 44 6.57 4.87 6.80
CA ALA A 44 5.39 4.43 7.53
C ALA A 44 4.76 5.61 8.26
N THR A 45 3.43 5.66 8.30
CA THR A 45 2.73 6.67 9.08
C THR A 45 2.64 6.20 10.54
N LYS A 46 2.63 7.15 11.49
CA LYS A 46 2.40 6.82 12.91
C LYS A 46 0.99 6.29 13.18
N ASN A 47 0.08 6.50 12.23
CA ASN A 47 -1.32 6.11 12.30
C ASN A 47 -1.73 5.54 10.94
N GLU A 48 -1.98 4.25 10.86
CA GLU A 48 -2.40 3.58 9.61
C GLU A 48 -3.67 4.19 9.01
N LEU A 49 -4.56 4.78 9.84
CA LEU A 49 -5.76 5.49 9.39
C LEU A 49 -5.46 6.76 8.58
N SER A 50 -4.20 7.20 8.55
CA SER A 50 -3.75 8.35 7.75
C SER A 50 -3.26 7.98 6.35
N LEU A 51 -3.28 6.69 5.98
CA LEU A 51 -2.98 6.24 4.63
C LEU A 51 -4.26 6.05 3.81
N LEU A 52 -4.24 6.58 2.59
CA LEU A 52 -5.20 6.27 1.54
C LEU A 52 -4.65 5.14 0.70
N TYR A 53 -5.49 4.13 0.43
CA TYR A 53 -5.14 2.97 -0.39
C TYR A 53 -5.75 3.11 -1.78
N CYS A 54 -4.97 2.80 -2.81
CA CYS A 54 -5.48 2.72 -4.16
C CYS A 54 -6.23 1.40 -4.36
N GLU A 55 -7.52 1.47 -4.67
CA GLU A 55 -8.36 0.29 -4.96
C GLU A 55 -7.94 -0.50 -6.22
N CYS A 56 -6.97 0.01 -7.00
CA CYS A 56 -6.45 -0.67 -8.19
C CYS A 56 -5.08 -1.34 -7.99
N CYS A 57 -4.16 -0.66 -7.31
CA CYS A 57 -2.77 -1.13 -7.19
C CYS A 57 -2.32 -1.34 -5.74
N ASP A 58 -3.22 -1.08 -4.78
CA ASP A 58 -2.99 -1.22 -3.33
C ASP A 58 -1.80 -0.41 -2.80
N ARG A 59 -1.31 0.56 -3.58
CA ARG A 59 -0.33 1.54 -3.10
C ARG A 59 -0.97 2.51 -2.14
N SER A 60 -0.20 2.96 -1.16
CA SER A 60 -0.66 3.87 -0.13
C SER A 60 0.00 5.24 -0.19
N ILE A 61 -0.76 6.30 0.03
CA ILE A 61 -0.26 7.68 0.14
C ILE A 61 -0.79 8.29 1.43
N SER A 62 0.03 9.08 2.11
CA SER A 62 -0.42 9.85 3.28
C SER A 62 -1.48 10.87 2.87
N MET A 63 -2.63 10.83 3.53
CA MET A 63 -3.74 11.77 3.32
C MET A 63 -3.30 13.22 3.50
N GLU A 64 -2.51 13.51 4.54
CA GLU A 64 -1.98 14.84 4.83
C GLU A 64 -1.11 15.37 3.67
N LEU A 65 -0.18 14.56 3.18
CA LEU A 65 0.69 14.95 2.07
C LEU A 65 -0.09 15.13 0.77
N LEU A 66 -1.09 14.28 0.51
CA LEU A 66 -1.92 14.41 -0.68
C LEU A 66 -2.72 15.71 -0.66
N LEU A 67 -3.28 16.10 0.49
CA LEU A 67 -4.02 17.35 0.63
C LEU A 67 -3.12 18.58 0.50
N ASN A 68 -1.92 18.54 1.10
CA ASN A 68 -0.96 19.65 1.06
C ASN A 68 -0.25 19.79 -0.31
N SER A 69 -0.27 18.75 -1.15
CA SER A 69 0.29 18.83 -2.51
C SER A 69 -0.54 19.63 -3.52
N ARG A 70 -1.74 20.09 -3.10
CA ARG A 70 -2.69 20.83 -3.94
C ARG A 70 -2.65 22.35 -3.74
N GLU A 71 -1.77 22.85 -2.88
CA GLU A 71 -1.52 24.28 -2.65
C GLU A 71 -0.27 24.78 -3.36
#